data_AF-A0A2P8GHW2-F1
#
_entry.id   AF-A0A2P8GHW2-F1
#
_cell.length_a   1.000
_cell.length_b   1.000
_cell.length_c   1.000
_cell.angle_alpha   90.00
_cell.angle_beta   90.00
_cell.angle_gamma   90.00
#
_symmetry.space_group_name_H-M   'P 1'
#
loop_
_entity.id
_entity.type
_entity.pdbx_description
1 polymer ?
#
loop_
_entity_poly.entity_id
_entity_poly.type
_entity_poly.pdbx_seq_one_letter_code
_entity_poly.pdbx_strand_id
1 'polypeptide(L)'
;MKKARIILAFITLAAVLVGTTSFRAKRRQLSNLFYRTTGVFSQNGASRVLTYAKEAPYRTFQTDTWELPVNGGRPLYTGTTQSTTTVGGDFYFITVVTGSPWPTWLGIYDDNGQ
;
A
#
# COMPACT_ATOMS: atom_id res chain seq x y z
N MET A 1 17.84 28.68 -17.55
CA MET A 1 17.22 28.62 -16.20
C MET A 1 15.72 28.33 -16.19
N LYS A 2 14.90 28.85 -17.14
CA LYS A 2 13.44 28.58 -17.17
C LYS A 2 13.08 27.09 -17.31
N LYS A 3 13.74 26.34 -18.21
CA LYS A 3 13.47 24.91 -18.43
C LYS A 3 13.71 24.04 -17.18
N ALA A 4 14.82 24.26 -16.47
CA ALA A 4 15.14 23.52 -15.25
C ALA A 4 14.10 23.76 -14.13
N ARG A 5 13.60 25.00 -14.00
CA ARG A 5 12.54 25.32 -13.02
C ARG A 5 11.20 24.68 -13.36
N ILE A 6 10.87 24.55 -14.65
CA ILE A 6 9.64 23.88 -15.11
C ILE A 6 9.72 22.37 -14.84
N ILE A 7 10.88 21.76 -15.11
CA ILE A 7 11.11 20.34 -14.82
C ILE A 7 11.01 20.08 -13.32
N LEU A 8 11.64 20.93 -12.50
CA LEU A 8 11.58 20.81 -11.05
C LEU A 8 10.14 20.97 -10.52
N ALA A 9 9.37 21.91 -11.08
CA ALA A 9 7.96 22.11 -10.75
C ALA A 9 7.09 20.90 -11.13
N PHE A 10 7.39 20.24 -12.26
CA PHE A 10 6.69 19.01 -12.65
C PHE A 10 7.01 17.84 -11.73
N ILE A 11 8.28 17.70 -11.31
CA ILE A 11 8.70 16.66 -10.36
C ILE A 11 8.06 16.88 -9.00
N THR A 12 8.03 18.11 -8.49
CA THR A 12 7.37 18.41 -7.21
C THR A 12 5.87 18.25 -7.31
N LEU A 13 5.24 18.67 -8.41
CA LEU A 13 3.80 18.48 -8.63
C LEU A 13 3.45 16.98 -8.72
N ALA A 14 4.25 16.18 -9.43
CA ALA A 14 4.07 14.73 -9.50
C ALA A 14 4.25 14.07 -8.13
N ALA A 15 5.24 14.50 -7.33
CA ALA A 15 5.44 13.99 -5.98
C ALA A 15 4.25 14.32 -5.05
N VAL A 16 3.67 15.52 -5.18
CA VAL A 16 2.47 15.93 -4.43
C VAL A 16 1.22 15.20 -4.93
N LEU A 17 1.07 15.02 -6.25
CA LEU A 17 -0.05 14.28 -6.82
C LEU A 17 -0.02 12.80 -6.40
N VAL A 18 1.15 12.15 -6.48
CA VAL A 18 1.35 10.78 -6.03
C VAL A 18 1.08 10.64 -4.52
N GLY A 19 1.43 11.65 -3.72
CA GLY A 19 1.11 11.70 -2.29
C GLY A 19 -0.38 11.90 -1.98
N THR A 20 -1.17 12.43 -2.92
CA THR A 20 -2.60 12.72 -2.73
C THR A 20 -3.53 11.66 -3.31
N THR A 21 -3.09 10.85 -4.29
CA THR A 21 -3.97 9.93 -5.02
C THR A 21 -4.16 8.53 -4.39
N SER A 22 -3.60 8.22 -3.21
CA SER A 22 -3.87 6.92 -2.56
C SER A 22 -5.08 6.91 -1.62
N PHE A 23 -5.82 8.01 -1.50
CA PHE A 23 -7.14 7.99 -0.85
C PHE A 23 -8.19 7.41 -1.83
N ARG A 24 -8.20 6.08 -1.99
CA ARG A 24 -9.40 5.38 -2.50
C ARG A 24 -10.58 5.85 -1.65
N ALA A 25 -11.62 6.33 -2.32
CA ALA A 25 -12.80 6.92 -1.69
C ALA A 25 -13.32 6.05 -0.54
N LYS A 26 -13.23 6.56 0.69
CA LYS A 26 -13.86 6.02 1.89
C LYS A 26 -15.39 6.09 1.73
N ARG A 27 -15.99 5.16 0.97
CA ARG A 27 -17.41 4.87 1.11
C ARG A 27 -17.57 3.89 2.26
N ARG A 28 -17.80 4.48 3.45
CA ARG A 28 -18.42 3.86 4.65
C ARG A 28 -17.90 2.45 4.99
N GLN A 29 -16.91 2.38 5.89
CA GLN A 29 -16.58 1.17 6.69
C GLN A 29 -16.09 -0.08 5.92
N LEU A 30 -16.09 -0.06 4.59
CA LEU A 30 -15.55 -1.13 3.76
C LEU A 30 -14.09 -0.84 3.37
N SER A 31 -13.14 -1.25 4.21
CA SER A 31 -11.71 -1.13 3.87
C SER A 31 -11.04 -2.49 3.78
N ASN A 32 -10.37 -2.72 2.64
CA ASN A 32 -9.40 -3.78 2.50
C ASN A 32 -8.18 -3.44 3.35
N LEU A 33 -7.62 -4.46 3.98
CA LEU A 33 -6.42 -4.33 4.80
C LEU A 33 -5.17 -4.67 4.00
N PHE A 34 -4.02 -4.21 4.47
CA PHE A 34 -2.73 -4.48 3.83
C PHE A 34 -1.76 -5.10 4.83
N TYR A 35 -0.78 -5.86 4.35
CA TYR A 35 0.33 -6.35 5.16
C TYR A 35 1.67 -6.01 4.52
N ARG A 36 2.73 -6.01 5.35
CA ARG A 36 4.10 -5.88 4.86
C ARG A 36 4.60 -7.23 4.37
N THR A 37 5.21 -7.24 3.18
CA THR A 37 5.89 -8.40 2.62
C THR A 37 7.21 -7.97 2.00
N THR A 38 8.08 -8.93 1.70
CA THR A 38 9.42 -8.70 1.18
C THR A 38 9.64 -9.53 -0.08
N GLY A 39 10.29 -8.95 -1.07
CA GLY A 39 10.57 -9.62 -2.35
C GLY A 39 11.85 -9.11 -2.98
N VAL A 40 12.40 -9.90 -3.90
CA VAL A 40 13.57 -9.51 -4.70
C VAL A 40 13.06 -8.82 -5.96
N PHE A 41 13.50 -7.59 -6.17
CA PHE A 41 13.18 -6.80 -7.35
C PHE A 41 14.45 -6.62 -8.17
N SER A 42 14.37 -6.96 -9.45
CA SER A 42 15.52 -6.90 -10.37
C SER A 42 15.25 -5.91 -11.48
N GLN A 43 16.17 -4.98 -11.69
CA GLN A 43 16.15 -4.00 -12.77
C GLN A 43 17.58 -3.70 -13.22
N ASN A 44 17.80 -3.60 -14.54
CA ASN A 44 19.11 -3.32 -15.15
C ASN A 44 20.25 -4.23 -14.65
N GLY A 45 19.97 -5.52 -14.47
CA GLY A 45 20.97 -6.49 -14.00
C GLY A 45 21.36 -6.35 -12.52
N ALA A 46 20.75 -5.42 -11.78
CA ALA A 46 20.88 -5.31 -10.34
C ALA A 46 19.62 -5.82 -9.64
N SER A 47 19.80 -6.49 -8.50
CA SER A 47 18.69 -6.97 -7.67
C SER A 47 18.73 -6.32 -6.30
N ARG A 48 17.56 -6.02 -5.75
CA ARG A 48 17.39 -5.47 -4.41
C ARG A 48 16.23 -6.13 -3.70
N VAL A 49 16.46 -6.48 -2.44
CA VAL A 49 15.39 -6.90 -1.53
C VAL A 49 14.65 -5.67 -1.04
N LEU A 50 13.34 -5.60 -1.30
CA LEU A 50 12.49 -4.49 -0.88
C LEU A 50 11.33 -5.01 -0.03
N THR A 51 10.99 -4.24 1.00
CA THR A 51 9.77 -4.43 1.78
C THR A 51 8.68 -3.52 1.23
N TYR A 52 7.54 -4.10 0.90
CA TYR A 52 6.42 -3.42 0.25
C TYR A 52 5.08 -3.87 0.85
N ALA A 53 4.04 -3.11 0.57
CA ALA A 53 2.67 -3.42 0.95
C ALA A 53 2.04 -4.38 -0.05
N LYS A 54 1.33 -5.37 0.47
CA LYS A 54 0.45 -6.24 -0.30
C LYS A 54 -0.96 -6.22 0.30
N GLU A 55 -1.96 -6.32 -0.56
CA GLU A 55 -3.36 -6.45 -0.15
C GLU A 55 -3.55 -7.74 0.64
N ALA A 56 -4.19 -7.62 1.80
CA ALA A 56 -4.55 -8.74 2.64
C ALA A 56 -5.90 -9.30 2.18
N PRO A 57 -6.11 -10.63 2.29
CA PRO A 57 -7.40 -11.26 1.98
C PRO A 57 -8.42 -11.03 3.12
N TYR A 58 -8.42 -9.84 3.71
CA TYR A 58 -9.22 -9.53 4.90
C TYR A 58 -9.89 -8.17 4.78
N ARG A 59 -11.10 -8.11 5.34
CA ARG A 59 -11.99 -6.95 5.38
C ARG A 59 -12.30 -6.55 6.83
N THR A 60 -12.68 -5.29 7.01
CA THR A 60 -13.07 -4.73 8.32
C THR A 60 -14.56 -4.84 8.61
N PHE A 61 -15.33 -5.53 7.77
CA PHE A 61 -16.77 -5.64 7.85
C PHE A 61 -17.22 -7.03 7.41
N GLN A 62 -18.34 -7.44 7.98
CA GLN A 62 -19.00 -8.70 7.71
C GLN A 62 -19.86 -8.59 6.44
N THR A 63 -19.88 -9.63 5.62
CA THR A 63 -20.72 -9.73 4.41
C THR A 63 -21.90 -10.68 4.53
N ASP A 64 -21.84 -11.63 5.46
CA ASP A 64 -22.94 -12.55 5.78
C ASP A 64 -23.18 -12.59 7.28
N THR A 65 -24.42 -12.64 7.74
CA THR A 65 -24.82 -12.70 9.16
C THR A 65 -24.15 -13.84 9.95
N TRP A 66 -23.77 -14.94 9.29
CA TRP A 66 -23.12 -16.09 9.93
C TRP A 66 -21.59 -16.11 9.82
N GLU A 67 -21.00 -15.09 9.20
CA GLU A 67 -19.56 -14.96 9.04
C GLU A 67 -18.88 -14.59 10.37
N LEU A 68 -17.98 -15.45 10.85
CA LEU A 68 -17.25 -15.23 12.09
C LEU A 68 -15.98 -14.39 11.86
N PRO A 69 -15.61 -13.51 12.80
CA PRO A 69 -14.34 -12.80 12.70
C PRO A 69 -13.16 -13.77 12.79
N VAL A 70 -12.18 -13.58 11.91
CA VAL A 70 -10.94 -14.35 11.84
C VAL A 70 -9.77 -13.57 12.41
N ASN A 71 -8.65 -14.25 12.65
CA ASN A 71 -7.38 -13.62 13.03
C ASN A 71 -6.40 -13.72 11.87
N GLY A 72 -5.91 -12.58 11.39
CA GLY A 72 -5.01 -12.52 10.25
C GLY A 72 -3.59 -13.05 10.50
N GLY A 73 -3.24 -13.35 11.76
CA GLY A 73 -1.96 -13.95 12.18
C GLY A 73 -0.74 -13.05 11.98
N ARG A 74 -0.94 -11.83 11.48
CA ARG A 74 0.10 -10.83 11.21
C ARG A 74 -0.47 -9.41 11.35
N PRO A 75 0.37 -8.39 11.57
CA PRO A 75 -0.08 -7.00 11.57
C PRO A 75 -0.68 -6.60 10.22
N LEU A 76 -1.87 -6.02 10.28
CA LEU A 76 -2.61 -5.49 9.14
C LEU A 76 -2.68 -3.97 9.24
N TYR A 77 -2.77 -3.28 8.11
CA TYR A 77 -2.70 -1.83 8.01
C TYR A 77 -3.85 -1.30 7.16
N THR A 78 -4.33 -0.11 7.51
CA THR A 78 -5.52 0.52 6.89
C THR A 78 -5.22 1.35 5.64
N GLY A 79 -3.95 1.44 5.24
CA GLY A 79 -3.56 2.34 4.17
C GLY A 79 -2.16 2.10 3.64
N THR A 80 -1.97 2.57 2.41
CA THR A 80 -0.71 2.49 1.69
C THR A 80 -0.41 3.81 0.99
N THR A 81 0.86 4.01 0.69
CA THR A 81 1.34 5.16 -0.09
C THR A 81 2.35 4.64 -1.11
N GLN A 82 2.31 5.21 -2.32
CA GLN A 82 3.35 4.96 -3.30
C GLN A 82 4.63 5.70 -2.90
N SER A 83 5.74 4.99 -2.93
CA SER A 83 7.07 5.47 -2.65
C SER A 83 7.99 5.13 -3.83
N THR A 84 9.15 5.75 -3.85
CA THR A 84 10.17 5.47 -4.86
C THR A 84 11.46 5.05 -4.18
N THR A 85 12.18 4.16 -4.87
CA THR A 85 13.53 3.75 -4.50
C THR A 85 14.36 3.62 -5.77
N THR A 86 15.64 3.28 -5.62
CA THR A 86 16.51 3.02 -6.75
C THR A 86 16.96 1.57 -6.78
N VAL A 87 16.94 0.97 -7.98
CA VAL A 87 17.44 -0.37 -8.28
C VAL A 87 18.23 -0.29 -9.59
N GLY A 88 19.50 -0.66 -9.58
CA GLY A 88 20.33 -0.61 -10.80
C GLY A 88 20.51 0.79 -11.39
N GLY A 89 20.48 1.83 -10.56
CA GLY A 89 20.63 3.24 -10.97
C GLY A 89 19.33 3.93 -11.42
N ASP A 90 18.25 3.18 -11.63
CA ASP A 90 16.96 3.71 -12.08
C ASP A 90 15.94 3.81 -10.95
N PHE A 91 14.95 4.69 -11.15
CA PHE A 91 13.79 4.79 -10.27
C PHE A 91 12.90 3.56 -10.36
N TYR A 92 12.55 3.05 -9.20
CA TYR A 92 11.62 1.95 -9.02
C TYR A 92 10.49 2.40 -8.09
N PHE A 93 9.24 2.19 -8.51
CA PHE A 93 8.07 2.54 -7.72
C PHE A 93 7.68 1.34 -6.86
N ILE A 94 7.45 1.59 -5.57
CA ILE A 94 6.95 0.59 -4.62
C ILE A 94 5.77 1.14 -3.85
N THR A 95 4.88 0.26 -3.42
CA THR A 95 3.83 0.64 -2.47
C THR A 95 4.28 0.23 -1.08
N VAL A 96 4.16 1.12 -0.09
CA VAL A 96 4.52 0.83 1.31
C VAL A 96 3.31 1.03 2.21
N VAL A 97 3.24 0.30 3.33
CA VAL A 97 2.17 0.51 4.31
C VAL A 97 2.43 1.81 5.07
N THR A 98 1.41 2.66 5.18
CA THR A 98 1.49 3.97 5.84
C THR A 98 0.30 4.24 6.76
N GLY A 99 -0.78 3.47 6.63
CA GLY A 99 -1.91 3.55 7.56
C GLY A 99 -1.56 3.01 8.95
N SER A 100 -2.37 3.39 9.94
CA SER A 100 -2.27 2.82 11.29
C SER A 100 -2.52 1.30 11.24
N PRO A 101 -1.85 0.52 12.11
CA PRO A 101 -2.18 -0.89 12.30
C PRO A 101 -3.66 -1.05 12.65
N TRP A 102 -4.33 -2.03 12.04
CA TRP A 102 -5.69 -2.38 12.42
C TRP A 102 -5.67 -3.07 13.80
N PRO A 103 -6.49 -2.61 14.76
CA PRO A 103 -6.57 -3.26 16.06
C PRO A 103 -7.12 -4.68 15.92
N THR A 104 -6.36 -5.68 16.35
CA THR A 104 -6.71 -7.11 16.20
C THR A 104 -7.97 -7.51 16.97
N TRP A 105 -8.35 -6.75 18.00
CA TRP A 105 -9.58 -6.97 18.77
C TRP A 105 -10.85 -6.46 18.08
N LEU A 106 -10.75 -5.62 17.04
CA LEU A 106 -11.93 -5.13 16.31
C LEU A 106 -12.50 -6.17 15.34
N GLY A 107 -11.92 -7.37 15.29
CA GLY A 107 -12.27 -8.41 14.32
C GLY A 107 -11.87 -8.02 12.90
N ILE A 108 -11.65 -9.03 12.09
CA ILE A 108 -11.53 -8.92 10.64
C ILE A 108 -12.30 -10.09 10.03
N TYR A 109 -12.72 -9.96 8.78
CA TYR A 109 -13.54 -10.94 8.09
C TYR A 109 -12.82 -11.37 6.81
N ASP A 110 -13.03 -12.62 6.41
CA ASP A 110 -12.43 -13.16 5.19
C ASP A 110 -13.07 -12.49 3.96
N ASP A 111 -12.29 -12.17 2.93
CA ASP A 111 -12.83 -11.72 1.64
C ASP A 111 -13.22 -12.90 0.75
N ASN A 112 -14.11 -13.75 1.28
CA ASN A 112 -14.88 -14.81 0.62
C ASN A 112 -14.20 -15.44 -0.63
N GLY A 113 -12.99 -15.99 -0.46
CA GLY A 113 -12.36 -16.91 -1.41
C GLY A 113 -11.04 -16.50 -2.07
N GLN A 114 -10.24 -15.62 -1.47
CA GLN A 114 -8.81 -15.44 -1.84
C GLN A 114 -7.86 -16.34 -1.06
#